data_AF-A0A963E811-F1
#
_entry.id   AF-A0A963E811-F1
#
_cell.length_a   1.000
_cell.length_b   1.000
_cell.length_c   1.000
_cell.angle_alpha   90.00
_cell.angle_beta   90.00
_cell.angle_gamma   90.00
#
_symmetry.space_group_name_H-M   'P 1'
#
loop_
_entity.id
_entity.type
_entity.pdbx_description
1 polymer ?
#
loop_
_entity_poly.entity_id
_entity_poly.type
_entity_poly.pdbx_seq_one_letter_code
_entity_poly.pdbx_strand_id
1 'polypeptide(L)'
;MGESKLKRLKAKQMQMSCAGVQTAGGRVQVRWEADSAATPMGQLAYFIEFLTLTGLWSGWQERCPLSYTSPNAPSKADVLGTWMLSILS
;
A
#
# COMPACT_ATOMS: atom_id res chain seq x y z
N MET A 1 -27.54 -22.90 -19.06
CA MET A 1 -27.32 -21.50 -19.48
C MET A 1 -27.32 -20.47 -18.32
N GLY A 2 -27.87 -20.78 -17.13
CA GLY A 2 -27.91 -19.86 -15.98
C GLY A 2 -26.61 -19.71 -15.18
N GLU A 3 -25.84 -20.78 -15.00
CA GLU A 3 -24.62 -20.77 -14.17
C GLU A 3 -23.52 -19.83 -14.70
N SER A 4 -23.36 -19.75 -16.02
CA SER A 4 -22.36 -18.87 -16.64
C SER A 4 -22.67 -17.38 -16.42
N LYS A 5 -23.95 -17.00 -16.35
CA LYS A 5 -24.37 -15.63 -16.02
C LYS A 5 -24.10 -15.33 -14.53
N LEU A 6 -24.36 -16.29 -13.66
CA LEU A 6 -24.16 -16.18 -12.22
C LEU A 6 -22.66 -16.03 -11.86
N LYS A 7 -21.78 -16.81 -12.52
CA LYS A 7 -20.32 -16.66 -12.39
C LYS A 7 -19.84 -15.27 -12.84
N ARG A 8 -20.36 -14.75 -13.95
CA ARG A 8 -20.02 -13.40 -14.44
C ARG A 8 -20.49 -12.29 -13.50
N LEU A 9 -21.68 -12.44 -12.91
CA LEU A 9 -22.20 -11.48 -11.92
C LEU A 9 -21.37 -11.47 -10.65
N LYS A 10 -21.03 -12.64 -10.10
CA LYS A 10 -20.09 -12.75 -8.96
C LYS A 10 -18.72 -12.15 -9.27
N ALA A 11 -18.17 -12.42 -10.45
CA ALA A 11 -16.89 -11.84 -10.87
C ALA A 11 -16.95 -10.32 -10.97
N LYS A 12 -18.01 -9.75 -11.58
CA LYS A 12 -18.24 -8.30 -11.61
C LYS A 12 -18.37 -7.70 -10.21
N GLN A 13 -19.10 -8.35 -9.32
CA GLN A 13 -19.28 -7.88 -7.95
C GLN A 13 -17.97 -7.93 -7.14
N MET A 14 -17.16 -8.97 -7.34
CA MET A 14 -15.80 -9.05 -6.77
C MET A 14 -14.84 -8.00 -7.33
N GLN A 15 -15.07 -7.53 -8.55
CA GLN A 15 -14.27 -6.49 -9.19
C GLN A 15 -14.67 -5.09 -8.69
N MET A 16 -15.96 -4.87 -8.41
CA MET A 16 -16.46 -3.61 -7.86
C MET A 16 -16.12 -3.39 -6.38
N SER A 17 -15.77 -4.44 -5.63
CA SER A 17 -15.31 -4.34 -4.24
C SER A 17 -13.81 -4.09 -4.09
N CYS A 18 -13.09 -3.94 -5.21
CA CYS A 18 -11.66 -3.74 -5.24
C CYS A 18 -11.33 -2.27 -5.53
N ALA A 19 -10.67 -1.60 -4.60
CA ALA A 19 -10.16 -0.24 -4.75
C ALA A 19 -8.69 -0.27 -5.19
N GLY A 20 -8.35 0.51 -6.22
CA GLY A 20 -6.96 0.73 -6.62
C GLY A 20 -6.35 1.89 -5.84
N VAL A 21 -5.31 1.60 -5.06
CA VAL A 21 -4.63 2.52 -4.15
C VAL A 21 -3.22 2.81 -4.67
N GLN A 22 -2.83 4.07 -4.77
CA GLN A 22 -1.54 4.52 -5.31
C GLN A 22 -0.50 4.65 -4.21
N THR A 23 0.43 3.69 -4.12
CA THR A 23 1.50 3.71 -3.11
C THR A 23 2.85 4.07 -3.71
N ALA A 24 3.84 4.36 -2.86
CA ALA A 24 5.22 4.60 -3.28
C ALA A 24 5.83 3.43 -4.08
N GLY A 25 5.39 2.19 -3.83
CA GLY A 25 5.80 0.99 -4.56
C GLY A 25 4.97 0.70 -5.82
N GLY A 26 4.03 1.58 -6.18
CA GLY A 26 3.10 1.41 -7.29
C GLY A 26 1.65 1.17 -6.85
N ARG A 27 0.79 0.81 -7.81
CA ARG A 27 -0.64 0.61 -7.56
C ARG A 27 -0.89 -0.73 -6.87
N VAL A 28 -1.58 -0.69 -5.74
CA VAL A 28 -2.05 -1.87 -4.99
C VAL A 28 -3.56 -1.99 -5.13
N GLN A 29 -4.07 -3.22 -5.16
CA GLN A 29 -5.49 -3.51 -5.19
C GLN A 29 -5.94 -3.94 -3.79
N VAL A 30 -6.84 -3.16 -3.19
CA VAL A 30 -7.34 -3.38 -1.84
C VAL A 30 -8.79 -3.82 -1.91
N ARG A 31 -9.15 -4.86 -1.16
CA ARG A 31 -10.53 -5.32 -1.03
C ARG A 31 -10.94 -5.26 0.42
N TRP A 32 -12.13 -4.73 0.66
CA TRP A 32 -12.74 -4.80 1.98
C TRP A 32 -13.34 -6.19 2.20
N GLU A 33 -13.05 -6.77 3.36
CA GLU A 33 -13.64 -8.01 3.83
C GLU A 33 -14.51 -7.62 5.04
N ALA A 34 -15.79 -7.99 4.99
CA ALA A 34 -16.80 -7.52 5.94
C ALA A 34 -16.94 -8.41 7.18
N ASP A 35 -16.46 -9.65 7.12
CA ASP A 35 -16.65 -10.68 8.14
C ASP A 35 -15.41 -10.86 9.04
N SER A 36 -14.30 -10.20 8.70
CA SER A 36 -13.00 -10.23 9.37
C SER A 36 -12.80 -8.99 10.22
N ALA A 37 -12.08 -9.17 11.32
CA ALA A 37 -11.69 -8.06 12.17
C ALA A 37 -10.78 -7.07 11.41
N ALA A 38 -10.99 -5.78 11.64
CA ALA A 38 -10.11 -4.75 11.13
C ALA A 38 -8.70 -4.92 11.72
N THR A 39 -7.69 -4.94 10.87
CA THR A 39 -6.28 -4.95 11.30
C THR A 39 -5.64 -3.60 11.03
N PRO A 40 -4.68 -3.14 11.86
CA PRO A 40 -3.89 -1.94 11.57
C PRO A 40 -3.21 -2.01 10.19
N MET A 41 -2.75 -3.20 9.81
CA MET A 41 -2.17 -3.47 8.49
C MET A 41 -3.14 -3.26 7.33
N GLY A 42 -4.44 -3.49 7.53
CA GLY A 42 -5.44 -3.26 6.49
C GLY A 42 -5.58 -1.79 6.10
N GLN A 43 -5.32 -0.86 7.02
CA GLN A 43 -5.40 0.60 6.76
C GLN A 43 -4.10 1.16 6.18
N LEU A 44 -2.99 0.43 6.31
CA LEU A 44 -1.66 0.88 5.93
C LEU A 44 -1.55 1.27 4.44
N ALA A 45 -2.24 0.54 3.54
CA ALA A 45 -2.23 0.85 2.11
C ALA A 45 -2.73 2.28 1.82
N TYR A 46 -3.83 2.69 2.48
CA TYR A 46 -4.39 4.04 2.33
C TYR A 46 -3.51 5.10 2.98
N PHE A 47 -2.87 4.79 4.10
CA PHE A 47 -1.91 5.70 4.74
C PHE A 47 -0.68 5.94 3.84
N ILE A 48 -0.14 4.89 3.23
CA ILE A 48 0.98 5.03 2.28
C ILE A 48 0.54 5.83 1.05
N GLU A 49 -0.68 5.63 0.55
CA GLU A 49 -1.23 6.46 -0.54
C GLU A 49 -1.32 7.93 -0.16
N PHE A 50 -1.81 8.23 1.05
CA PHE A 50 -1.81 9.60 1.57
C PHE A 50 -0.40 10.20 1.56
N LEU A 51 0.61 9.49 2.09
CA LEU A 51 2.00 9.97 2.10
C LEU A 51 2.58 10.16 0.69
N THR A 52 2.14 9.33 -0.26
CA THR A 52 2.59 9.36 -1.66
C THR A 52 1.97 10.54 -2.39
N LEU A 53 0.65 10.70 -2.33
CA LEU A 53 -0.10 11.75 -3.03
C LEU A 53 0.21 13.15 -2.48
N THR A 54 0.49 13.27 -1.19
CA THR A 54 0.87 14.55 -0.56
C THR A 54 2.35 14.90 -0.77
N GLY A 55 3.17 13.98 -1.28
CA GLY A 55 4.61 14.17 -1.39
C GLY A 55 5.36 14.14 -0.06
N LEU A 56 4.71 13.78 1.05
CA LEU A 56 5.36 13.65 2.35
C LEU A 56 6.46 12.59 2.32
N TRP A 57 6.23 11.49 1.60
CA TRP A 57 7.22 10.41 1.46
C TRP A 57 8.46 10.85 0.68
N SER A 58 8.31 11.54 -0.46
CA SER A 58 9.44 12.05 -1.24
C SER A 58 10.18 13.16 -0.47
N GLY A 59 9.44 14.11 0.11
CA GLY A 59 10.04 15.18 0.90
C GLY A 59 10.78 14.68 2.14
N TRP A 60 10.35 13.56 2.75
CA TRP A 60 11.08 12.94 3.86
C TRP A 60 12.40 12.31 3.39
N GLN A 61 12.41 11.61 2.26
CA GLN A 61 13.62 11.03 1.68
C GLN A 61 14.65 12.10 1.28
N GLU A 62 14.21 13.20 0.68
CA GLU A 62 15.07 14.31 0.25
C GLU A 62 15.76 14.99 1.45
N ARG A 63 15.01 15.23 2.53
CA ARG A 63 15.52 15.86 3.77
C ARG A 63 16.30 14.89 4.66
N CYS A 64 16.32 13.59 4.34
CA CYS A 64 16.97 12.59 5.17
C CYS A 64 18.50 12.77 5.16
N PRO A 65 19.13 13.03 6.32
CA PRO A 65 20.56 13.35 6.40
C PRO A 65 21.47 12.13 6.19
N LEU A 66 20.92 10.92 6.10
CA LEU A 66 21.69 9.71 5.85
C LEU A 66 22.39 9.80 4.49
N SER A 67 23.69 9.53 4.49
CA SER A 67 24.51 9.44 3.28
C SER A 67 25.39 8.21 3.40
N TYR A 68 25.24 7.28 2.47
CA TYR A 68 26.02 6.06 2.42
C TYR A 68 27.03 6.11 1.28
N THR A 69 28.21 5.55 1.52
CA THR A 69 29.31 5.50 0.54
C THR A 69 29.60 4.08 0.03
N SER A 70 29.10 3.06 0.74
CA SER A 70 29.31 1.65 0.39
C SER A 70 28.29 1.19 -0.66
N PRO A 71 28.70 0.42 -1.68
CA PRO A 71 27.78 -0.19 -2.63
C PRO A 71 26.86 -1.24 -2.00
N ASN A 72 27.18 -1.72 -0.79
CA ASN A 72 26.35 -2.68 -0.05
C ASN A 72 25.36 -2.00 0.91
N ALA A 73 25.30 -0.67 0.93
CA ALA A 73 24.40 0.04 1.83
C ALA A 73 22.94 0.00 1.32
N PRO A 74 21.96 -0.12 2.22
CA PRO A 74 20.55 -0.04 1.84
C PRO A 74 20.19 1.36 1.33
N SER A 75 19.10 1.47 0.57
CA SER A 75 18.62 2.78 0.13
C SER A 75 17.99 3.55 1.31
N LYS A 76 17.90 4.89 1.19
CA LYS A 76 17.18 5.69 2.18
C LYS A 76 15.72 5.25 2.33
N ALA A 77 15.09 4.86 1.23
CA ALA A 77 13.70 4.37 1.21
C ALA A 77 13.55 3.10 2.05
N ASP A 78 14.49 2.16 1.95
CA ASP A 78 14.44 0.89 2.71
C ASP A 78 14.51 1.15 4.22
N VAL A 79 15.41 2.04 4.63
CA VAL A 79 15.60 2.38 6.05
C VAL A 79 14.38 3.13 6.59
N LEU A 80 13.93 4.19 5.91
CA LEU A 80 12.80 5.01 6.35
C LEU A 80 11.49 4.22 6.33
N GLY A 81 11.32 3.33 5.35
CA GLY A 81 10.14 2.47 5.22
C GLY A 81 10.08 1.47 6.37
N THR A 82 11.20 0.79 6.64
CA THR A 82 11.30 -0.13 7.79
C THR A 82 11.03 0.58 9.10
N TRP A 83 11.58 1.78 9.29
CA TRP A 83 11.37 2.56 10.51
C TRP A 83 9.90 2.99 10.66
N MET A 84 9.26 3.47 9.59
CA MET A 84 7.83 3.81 9.60
C MET A 84 6.98 2.60 10.00
N LEU A 85 7.21 1.44 9.36
CA LEU A 85 6.45 0.23 9.65
C LEU A 85 6.64 -0.23 11.09
N SER A 86 7.87 -0.12 11.63
CA SER A 86 8.17 -0.46 13.03
C SER A 86 7.46 0.45 14.05
N ILE A 87 7.09 1.67 13.68
CA ILE A 87 6.34 2.58 14.57
C ILE A 87 4.84 2.25 14.55
N LEU A 88 4.35 1.75 13.41
CA LEU A 88 2.93 1.45 13.19
C LEU A 88 2.54 0.02 13.61
N SER A 89 3.52 -0.85 13.83
CA SER A 89 3.37 -2.22 14.33
C SER A 89 3.36 -2.29 15.85
#